data_AF-A0AAD2WAS9-F1
#
_entry.id   AF-A0AAD2WAS9-F1
#
_cell.length_a   1.000
_cell.length_b   1.000
_cell.length_c   1.000
_cell.angle_alpha   90.00
_cell.angle_beta   90.00
_cell.angle_gamma   90.00
#
_symmetry.space_group_name_H-M   'P 1'
#
loop_
_entity.id
_entity.type
_entity.pdbx_description
1 polymer ?
#
loop_
_entity_poly.entity_id
_entity_poly.type
_entity_poly.pdbx_seq_one_letter_code
_entity_poly.pdbx_strand_id
1 'polypeptide(L)'
;MKSSKGPGNLRNLFMYAPNGKKDGIQLIPISEVAAKDDFGAIKNISRDDQLAMLRIPPQLMGVVPQNAGGFGSVRDATEVWALNELEPEQARLLQINEWLGDEVVRFHPYVPMGA
;
A
#
# COMPACT_ATOMS: atom_id res chain seq x y z
N MET A 1 -40.50 20.32 9.41
CA MET A 1 -39.25 19.54 9.38
C MET A 1 -39.56 18.05 9.53
N LYS A 2 -40.04 17.42 8.46
CA LYS A 2 -40.17 15.96 8.35
C LYS A 2 -40.01 15.65 6.86
N SER A 3 -39.22 14.61 6.55
CA SER A 3 -38.91 14.10 5.21
C SER A 3 -37.64 14.67 4.55
N SER A 4 -36.49 14.14 4.97
CA SER A 4 -35.34 13.96 4.08
C SER A 4 -35.09 12.46 3.94
N LYS A 5 -35.44 11.92 2.76
CA LYS A 5 -35.01 10.60 2.29
C LYS A 5 -33.96 10.82 1.19
N GLY A 6 -32.82 10.14 1.31
CA GLY A 6 -31.86 9.95 0.20
C GLY A 6 -30.44 10.50 0.47
N PRO A 7 -29.38 9.77 0.09
CA PRO A 7 -27.99 10.16 0.33
C PRO A 7 -27.54 11.24 -0.67
N GLY A 8 -27.23 12.43 -0.17
CA GLY A 8 -26.81 13.60 -0.96
C GLY A 8 -26.65 14.82 -0.06
N ASN A 9 -25.45 15.00 0.49
CA ASN A 9 -25.19 15.77 1.71
C ASN A 9 -24.98 17.28 1.52
N LEU A 10 -25.81 17.99 0.75
CA LEU A 10 -25.81 19.47 0.78
C LEU A 10 -27.21 20.03 0.50
N ARG A 11 -27.80 20.66 1.51
CA ARG A 11 -28.95 21.57 1.34
C ARG A 11 -28.54 22.95 1.83
N ASN A 12 -28.50 23.92 0.92
CA ASN A 12 -28.36 25.32 1.30
C ASN A 12 -29.66 25.78 1.98
N LEU A 13 -29.56 26.16 3.25
CA LEU A 13 -30.68 26.68 4.05
C LEU A 13 -30.59 28.20 4.08
N PHE A 14 -31.55 28.88 3.45
CA PHE A 14 -31.70 30.32 3.58
C PHE A 14 -32.72 30.62 4.69
N MET A 15 -32.32 31.37 5.71
CA MET A 15 -33.18 31.75 6.83
C MET A 15 -33.17 33.27 7.00
N TYR A 16 -34.34 33.90 6.95
CA TYR A 16 -34.53 35.34 7.12
C TYR A 16 -35.09 35.63 8.52
N ALA A 17 -34.32 36.34 9.36
CA ALA A 17 -34.67 36.65 10.75
C ALA A 17 -34.57 38.18 11.00
N PRO A 18 -35.59 38.97 10.64
CA PRO A 18 -35.59 40.41 10.87
C PRO A 18 -35.72 40.70 12.39
N ASN A 19 -34.92 41.63 12.90
CA ASN A 19 -34.75 41.96 14.33
C ASN A 19 -34.18 40.83 15.22
N GLY A 20 -33.48 39.84 14.65
CA GLY A 20 -32.81 38.78 15.42
C GLY A 20 -31.70 39.30 16.34
N LYS A 21 -31.61 38.78 17.57
CA LYS A 21 -30.47 39.01 18.48
C LYS A 21 -29.25 38.21 18.01
N LYS A 22 -28.03 38.67 18.34
CA LYS A 22 -26.76 38.02 17.93
C LYS A 22 -26.68 36.53 18.29
N ASP A 23 -27.34 36.11 19.37
CA ASP A 23 -27.39 34.70 19.82
C ASP A 23 -28.65 33.93 19.36
N GLY A 24 -29.53 34.54 18.55
CA GLY A 24 -30.82 33.94 18.15
C GLY A 24 -30.70 32.77 17.17
N ILE A 25 -29.55 32.64 16.52
CA ILE A 25 -29.22 31.52 15.63
C ILE A 25 -27.79 31.09 15.96
N GLN A 26 -27.64 29.94 16.61
CA GLN A 26 -26.34 29.34 16.85
C GLN A 26 -26.16 28.15 15.91
N LEU A 27 -25.16 28.27 15.04
CA LEU A 27 -24.61 27.11 14.35
C LEU A 27 -23.89 26.28 15.39
N ILE A 28 -24.51 25.19 15.86
CA ILE A 28 -23.80 24.17 16.62
C ILE A 28 -23.00 23.41 15.56
N PRO A 29 -21.66 23.52 15.54
CA PRO A 29 -20.89 22.63 14.70
C PRO A 29 -21.16 21.22 15.23
N ILE A 30 -21.97 20.47 14.49
CA ILE A 30 -21.91 19.01 14.59
C ILE A 30 -20.46 18.70 14.29
N SER A 31 -19.75 18.25 15.32
CA SER A 31 -18.32 18.01 15.34
C SER A 31 -17.88 17.61 13.96
N GLU A 32 -17.01 18.43 13.41
CA GLU A 32 -16.18 18.12 12.26
C GLU A 32 -16.02 16.60 12.20
N VAL A 33 -16.78 15.93 11.33
CA VAL A 33 -16.43 14.59 10.89
C VAL A 33 -15.26 14.81 9.93
N ALA A 34 -14.22 15.48 10.40
CA ALA A 34 -12.86 15.15 10.05
C ALA A 34 -12.64 13.78 10.66
N ALA A 35 -13.25 12.76 10.06
CA ALA A 35 -12.48 11.56 9.83
C ALA A 35 -11.20 12.09 9.17
N LYS A 36 -10.17 12.26 9.99
CA LYS A 36 -8.85 12.65 9.54
C LYS A 36 -8.41 11.42 8.76
N ASP A 37 -8.80 11.42 7.50
CA ASP A 37 -8.80 10.25 6.65
C ASP A 37 -7.37 9.73 6.58
N ASP A 38 -7.11 8.64 7.30
CA ASP A 38 -5.76 8.09 7.45
C ASP A 38 -5.35 7.29 6.21
N PHE A 39 -5.93 7.60 5.05
CA PHE A 39 -5.65 6.92 3.78
C PHE A 39 -4.17 6.94 3.43
N GLY A 40 -3.46 8.02 3.82
CA GLY A 40 -2.01 8.10 3.69
C GLY A 40 -1.29 7.01 4.49
N ALA A 41 -1.58 6.87 5.79
CA ALA A 41 -0.93 5.84 6.60
C ALA A 41 -1.42 4.44 6.23
N ILE A 42 -2.71 4.25 5.96
CA ILE A 42 -3.27 2.98 5.49
C ILE A 42 -2.53 2.51 4.24
N LYS A 43 -2.30 3.40 3.26
CA LYS A 43 -1.57 3.06 2.04
C LYS A 43 -0.10 2.69 2.33
N ASN A 44 0.56 3.42 3.22
CA ASN A 44 1.94 3.14 3.57
C ASN A 44 2.08 1.81 4.32
N ILE A 45 1.23 1.55 5.32
CA ILE A 45 1.18 0.28 6.05
C ILE A 45 0.88 -0.87 5.08
N SER A 46 -0.13 -0.72 4.23
CA SER A 46 -0.49 -1.77 3.26
C SER A 46 0.66 -2.07 2.30
N ARG A 47 1.41 -1.04 1.86
CA ARG A 47 2.59 -1.23 1.02
C ARG A 47 3.69 -1.98 1.78
N ASP A 48 3.96 -1.61 3.02
CA ASP A 48 5.00 -2.24 3.83
C ASP A 48 4.66 -3.71 4.13
N ASP A 49 3.38 -4.00 4.40
CA ASP A 49 2.87 -5.36 4.56
C ASP A 49 3.08 -6.19 3.29
N GLN A 50 2.76 -5.63 2.11
CA GLN A 50 2.98 -6.31 0.82
C GLN A 50 4.47 -6.61 0.58
N LEU A 51 5.35 -5.66 0.88
CA LEU A 51 6.79 -5.83 0.72
C LEU A 51 7.34 -6.93 1.66
N ALA A 52 6.89 -6.93 2.92
CA ALA A 52 7.26 -7.95 3.89
C ALA A 52 6.77 -9.34 3.48
N MET A 53 5.55 -9.45 2.93
CA MET A 53 4.99 -10.72 2.47
C MET A 53 5.77 -11.33 1.30
N LEU A 54 6.15 -10.50 0.32
CA LEU A 54 6.88 -10.97 -0.85
C LEU A 54 8.35 -11.28 -0.54
N ARG A 55 8.90 -10.70 0.53
CA ARG A 55 10.33 -10.81 0.90
C ARG A 55 11.27 -10.37 -0.22
N ILE A 56 10.80 -9.50 -1.11
CA ILE A 56 11.61 -8.90 -2.18
C ILE A 56 12.07 -7.51 -1.72
N PRO A 57 13.36 -7.17 -1.79
CA PRO A 57 13.83 -5.83 -1.49
C PRO A 57 13.09 -4.78 -2.33
N PRO A 58 12.59 -3.68 -1.72
CA PRO A 58 11.73 -2.70 -2.40
C PRO A 58 12.36 -2.08 -3.66
N GLN A 59 13.68 -1.89 -3.65
CA GLN A 59 14.44 -1.39 -4.80
C GLN A 59 14.37 -2.31 -6.03
N LEU A 60 14.19 -3.63 -5.85
CA LEU A 60 14.00 -4.58 -6.96
C LEU A 60 12.58 -4.52 -7.53
N MET A 61 11.62 -4.00 -6.75
CA MET A 61 10.23 -3.81 -7.16
C MET A 61 9.94 -2.43 -7.78
N GLY A 62 10.98 -1.62 -8.02
CA GLY A 62 10.82 -0.27 -8.59
C GLY A 62 10.22 0.74 -7.62
N VAL A 63 10.28 0.46 -6.32
CA VAL A 63 9.75 1.36 -5.29
C VAL A 63 10.64 2.59 -5.17
N VAL A 64 10.02 3.78 -5.11
CA VAL A 64 10.75 5.04 -4.89
C VAL A 64 10.99 5.27 -3.39
N PRO A 65 12.25 5.49 -2.96
CA PRO A 65 12.55 5.77 -1.56
C PRO A 65 11.92 7.10 -1.12
N GLN A 66 11.45 7.16 0.12
CA GLN A 66 10.84 8.36 0.72
C GLN A 66 11.85 9.16 1.56
N ASN A 67 13.05 8.62 1.79
CA ASN A 67 14.12 9.23 2.56
C ASN A 67 15.31 9.61 1.66
N ALA A 68 16.10 10.59 2.08
CA ALA A 68 17.27 11.06 1.31
C ALA A 68 18.38 9.99 1.15
N GLY A 69 18.40 8.97 2.00
CA GLY A 69 19.40 7.90 1.99
C GLY A 69 19.16 6.78 0.96
N GLY A 70 17.97 6.72 0.35
CA GLY A 70 17.65 5.65 -0.60
C GLY A 70 17.67 4.25 -0.01
N PHE A 71 17.78 3.23 -0.88
CA PHE A 71 17.84 1.81 -0.50
C PHE A 71 19.26 1.20 -0.56
N GLY A 72 20.27 1.97 -0.98
CA GLY A 72 21.64 1.47 -1.18
C GLY A 72 21.85 0.75 -2.53
N SER A 73 22.83 -0.16 -2.57
CA SER A 73 23.22 -0.89 -3.78
C SER A 73 22.13 -1.88 -4.22
N VAL A 74 21.64 -1.71 -5.46
CA VAL A 74 20.70 -2.66 -6.08
C VAL A 74 21.36 -4.01 -6.32
N ARG A 75 22.67 -4.02 -6.64
CA ARG A 75 23.43 -5.23 -6.89
C ARG A 75 23.50 -6.11 -5.64
N ASP A 76 23.92 -5.54 -4.52
CA ASP A 76 24.07 -6.27 -3.25
C ASP A 76 22.72 -6.82 -2.79
N ALA A 77 21.66 -6.01 -2.93
CA ALA A 77 20.30 -6.45 -2.62
C ALA A 77 19.84 -7.61 -3.51
N THR A 78 20.19 -7.58 -4.80
CA THR A 78 19.89 -8.67 -5.75
C THR A 78 20.64 -9.94 -5.39
N GLU A 79 21.94 -9.85 -5.07
CA GLU A 79 22.77 -11.00 -4.71
C GLU A 79 22.27 -11.66 -3.41
N VAL A 80 21.98 -10.87 -2.37
CA VAL A 80 21.45 -11.39 -1.10
C VAL A 80 20.05 -11.99 -1.29
N TRP A 81 19.18 -11.35 -2.06
CA TRP A 81 17.84 -11.86 -2.35
C TRP A 81 17.90 -13.14 -3.17
N ALA A 82 18.75 -13.22 -4.19
CA ALA A 82 18.88 -14.41 -5.03
C ALA A 82 19.29 -15.64 -4.20
N LEU A 83 20.27 -15.48 -3.31
CA LEU A 83 20.75 -16.55 -2.44
C LEU A 83 19.70 -17.01 -1.42
N ASN A 84 18.98 -16.07 -0.79
CA ASN A 84 18.07 -16.39 0.33
C ASN A 84 16.64 -16.71 -0.12
N GLU A 85 16.21 -16.23 -1.27
CA GLU A 85 14.82 -16.30 -1.73
C GLU A 85 14.67 -17.01 -3.08
N LEU A 86 15.48 -16.65 -4.08
CA LEU A 86 15.33 -17.22 -5.43
C LEU A 86 15.80 -18.68 -5.50
N GLU A 87 17.02 -18.97 -5.05
CA GLU A 87 17.59 -20.33 -5.12
C GLU A 87 16.77 -21.36 -4.34
N PRO A 88 16.29 -21.08 -3.10
CA PRO A 88 15.42 -22.01 -2.38
C PRO A 88 14.09 -22.28 -3.08
N GLU A 89 13.46 -21.26 -3.68
CA GLU A 89 12.22 -21.44 -4.44
C GLU A 89 12.46 -22.23 -5.73
N GLN A 90 13.57 -21.98 -6.44
CA GLN A 90 14.00 -22.82 -7.56
C GLN A 90 14.21 -24.28 -7.14
N ALA A 91 14.88 -24.52 -6.01
CA ALA A 91 15.09 -25.86 -5.47
C ALA A 91 13.77 -26.57 -5.14
N ARG A 92 12.78 -25.85 -4.59
CA ARG A 92 11.43 -26.38 -4.38
C ARG A 92 10.75 -26.76 -5.69
N LEU A 93 10.85 -25.92 -6.72
CA LEU A 93 10.27 -26.20 -8.04
C LEU A 93 10.93 -27.39 -8.74
N LEU A 94 12.22 -27.64 -8.50
CA LEU A 94 12.91 -28.82 -9.05
C LEU A 94 12.36 -30.15 -8.53
N GLN A 95 11.70 -30.18 -7.36
CA GLN A 95 11.05 -31.39 -6.84
C GLN A 95 9.94 -31.92 -7.77
N ILE A 96 9.40 -31.07 -8.66
CA ILE A 96 8.43 -31.48 -9.68
C ILE A 96 9.01 -32.56 -10.59
N ASN A 97 10.31 -32.48 -10.92
CA ASN A 97 10.97 -33.49 -11.74
C ASN A 97 11.00 -34.86 -11.02
N GLU A 98 11.25 -34.86 -9.71
CA GLU A 98 11.25 -36.09 -8.91
C GLU A 98 9.86 -36.74 -8.88
N TRP A 99 8.80 -35.92 -8.81
CA TRP A 99 7.42 -36.42 -8.80
C TRP A 99 6.99 -37.01 -10.14
N LEU A 100 7.48 -36.46 -11.25
CA LEU A 100 7.13 -36.89 -12.60
C LEU A 100 8.05 -37.99 -13.15
N GLY A 101 9.25 -38.15 -12.57
CA GLY A 101 10.26 -39.09 -13.04
C GLY A 101 11.01 -38.64 -14.30
N ASP A 102 10.76 -37.42 -14.78
CA ASP A 102 11.36 -36.82 -15.98
C ASP A 102 11.82 -35.38 -15.68
N GLU A 103 12.91 -34.93 -16.33
CA GLU A 103 13.38 -33.55 -16.23
C GLU A 103 12.52 -32.61 -17.08
N VAL A 104 11.55 -31.94 -16.44
CA VAL A 104 10.65 -30.98 -17.10
C VAL A 104 10.89 -29.53 -16.66
N VAL A 105 11.48 -29.31 -15.48
CA VAL A 105 11.89 -28.01 -14.95
C VAL A 105 13.41 -27.96 -14.85
N ARG A 106 14.03 -26.91 -15.40
CA ARG A 106 15.45 -26.62 -15.22
C ARG A 106 15.67 -25.11 -15.16
N PHE A 107 16.65 -24.68 -14.37
CA PHE A 107 17.03 -23.28 -14.25
C PHE A 107 18.44 -23.07 -14.82
N HIS A 108 18.68 -21.88 -15.37
CA HIS A 108 20.04 -21.45 -15.66
C HIS A 108 20.75 -21.09 -14.36
N PRO A 109 22.06 -21.34 -14.24
CA PRO A 109 22.85 -20.85 -13.11
C PRO A 109 22.62 -19.34 -12.94
N TYR A 110 22.45 -18.90 -11.71
CA TYR A 110 22.37 -17.48 -11.42
C TYR A 110 23.71 -16.80 -11.79
N VAL A 111 23.63 -15.73 -12.58
CA VAL A 111 24.78 -14.93 -12.97
C VAL A 111 24.64 -13.56 -12.30
N PRO A 112 25.53 -13.20 -11.36
CA PRO A 112 25.52 -11.87 -10.76
C PRO A 112 25.66 -10.79 -11.83
N MET A 113 24.93 -9.68 -11.69
CA MET A 113 25.05 -8.58 -12.65
C MET A 113 26.49 -8.04 -12.69
N GLY A 114 27.12 -8.12 -13.85
CA GLY A 114 28.48 -7.64 -14.08
C GLY A 114 29.59 -8.63 -13.70
N ALA A 115 29.28 -9.93 -13.63
CA ALA A 115 30.24 -11.03 -13.66
C ALA A 115 30.53 -11.47 -15.11
#